data_AF-A0A010Z633-F1
#
_entry.id   AF-A0A010Z633-F1
#
_cell.length_a   1.000
_cell.length_b   1.000
_cell.length_c   1.000
_cell.angle_alpha   90.00
_cell.angle_beta   90.00
_cell.angle_gamma   90.00
#
_symmetry.space_group_name_H-M   'P 1'
#
loop_
_entity.id
_entity.type
_entity.pdbx_description
1 polymer ?
#
loop_
_entity_poly.entity_id
_entity_poly.type
_entity_poly.pdbx_seq_one_letter_code
_entity_poly.pdbx_strand_id
1 'polypeptide(L)'
;MTRSRQLAIPRQRSGPAKRTAAVAPAYTHVVPPRPFVPSVSDTRCRSMVSKSSYYFSTYWWRTKNRYAATGIPNITWTDAYATGMEVKVREACNAALTMAVCAGWGGHLPSAISLDLGDVRNRAARLVVGVARRHVTYGTGGARWGGNWQSAYWAYSLGLAAWLLWRTQLTNAWDREAVCAVVEYEADQQLHRNRPEIWRDSTGVDQPFSGVYRVGIRSGDSAAEENMWQATVLDLAATMMPGHPRAAAWRAKAAQFGIVGAMSRNDLWDTGTDVNGESPNHWTVGTTMASPPPGPAQIGKPGYNWSEQYVVTNHGKRNPDYMQADAMRLALSLHHSLAGEPTPEWVRWNSARIYGAMRTVVYPGTVSPAKPMYKDTASPSLYFPDGSDWGTARHTGFWLWDSLVETHVGPSPFVPVGAVHWGSVHGAAAKAMQDRTGVMPGGQVVRTDLEDKYPGREGWHASSAAFVVLNKALTNAGRLSWTNAPLV
;
A
#
# COMPACT_ATOMS: atom_id res chain seq x y z
N MET A 1 37.31 -14.42 -10.82
CA MET A 1 36.19 -15.00 -11.58
C MET A 1 35.54 -16.09 -10.73
N THR A 2 34.44 -15.77 -10.05
CA THR A 2 33.75 -16.71 -9.17
C THR A 2 32.25 -16.56 -9.42
N ARG A 3 31.66 -17.56 -10.07
CA ARG A 3 30.25 -17.61 -10.44
C ARG A 3 29.40 -17.78 -9.17
N SER A 4 28.49 -16.84 -8.92
CA SER A 4 27.47 -17.01 -7.87
C SER A 4 26.45 -18.06 -8.33
N ARG A 5 26.30 -19.12 -7.52
CA ARG A 5 25.23 -20.11 -7.68
C ARG A 5 23.93 -19.48 -7.17
N GLN A 6 22.94 -19.30 -8.04
CA GLN A 6 21.56 -19.07 -7.64
C GLN A 6 21.07 -20.30 -6.88
N LEU A 7 20.86 -20.15 -5.57
CA LEU A 7 20.14 -21.13 -4.77
C LEU A 7 18.66 -21.07 -5.15
N ALA A 8 18.18 -22.14 -5.79
CA ALA A 8 16.78 -22.32 -6.13
C ALA A 8 15.96 -22.44 -4.84
N ILE A 9 14.98 -21.54 -4.67
CA ILE A 9 13.90 -21.70 -3.69
C ILE A 9 13.20 -23.03 -4.02
N PRO A 10 12.98 -23.94 -3.04
CA PRO A 10 12.30 -25.19 -3.30
C PRO A 10 10.90 -24.89 -3.86
N ARG A 11 10.69 -25.23 -5.13
CA ARG A 11 9.35 -25.33 -5.71
C ARG A 11 8.67 -26.47 -4.95
N GLN A 12 7.79 -26.15 -4.00
CA GLN A 12 6.75 -27.10 -3.61
C GLN A 12 5.92 -27.37 -4.87
N ARG A 13 6.26 -28.46 -5.53
CA ARG A 13 5.46 -29.07 -6.59
C ARG A 13 4.17 -29.55 -5.94
N SER A 14 3.07 -28.87 -6.20
CA SER A 14 1.87 -29.58 -6.62
C SER A 14 1.84 -29.46 -8.15
N GLY A 15 1.94 -30.60 -8.85
CA GLY A 15 1.52 -30.67 -10.26
C GLY A 15 0.04 -30.27 -10.40
N PRO A 16 -0.56 -30.36 -11.59
CA PRO A 16 -1.97 -30.05 -11.76
C PRO A 16 -2.78 -31.06 -10.94
N ALA A 17 -3.10 -30.69 -9.70
CA ALA A 17 -4.07 -31.40 -8.91
C ALA A 17 -5.36 -31.32 -9.73
N LYS A 18 -5.85 -32.48 -10.18
CA LYS A 18 -7.27 -32.65 -10.45
C LYS A 18 -7.99 -31.96 -9.29
N ARG A 19 -8.79 -30.93 -9.56
CA ARG A 19 -9.68 -30.31 -8.57
C ARG A 19 -10.59 -31.42 -8.02
N THR A 20 -10.16 -32.09 -6.96
CA THR A 20 -10.94 -33.10 -6.23
C THR A 20 -11.66 -32.36 -5.10
N ALA A 21 -12.98 -32.53 -5.07
CA ALA A 21 -13.99 -31.78 -4.31
C ALA A 21 -14.16 -30.31 -4.76
N ALA A 22 -15.40 -29.94 -5.06
CA ALA A 22 -15.76 -28.59 -5.49
C ALA A 22 -15.65 -27.60 -4.32
N VAL A 23 -14.43 -27.12 -4.05
CA VAL A 23 -14.23 -25.90 -3.27
C VAL A 23 -14.96 -24.79 -4.02
N ALA A 24 -15.86 -24.08 -3.33
CA ALA A 24 -16.59 -22.97 -3.93
C ALA A 24 -15.58 -21.96 -4.51
N PRO A 25 -15.84 -21.38 -5.70
CA PRO A 25 -14.97 -20.36 -6.26
C PRO A 25 -14.74 -19.22 -5.26
N ALA A 26 -13.53 -18.68 -5.17
CA ALA A 26 -13.18 -17.67 -4.17
C ALA A 26 -14.09 -16.43 -4.28
N TYR A 27 -14.55 -16.09 -5.48
CA TYR A 27 -15.48 -14.97 -5.68
C TYR A 27 -16.82 -15.12 -4.95
N THR A 28 -17.22 -16.34 -4.58
CA THR A 28 -18.48 -16.59 -3.86
C THR A 28 -18.44 -16.10 -2.41
N HIS A 29 -17.23 -15.92 -1.87
CA HIS A 29 -17.03 -15.33 -0.54
C HIS A 29 -16.99 -13.81 -0.54
N VAL A 30 -16.98 -13.17 -1.72
CA VAL A 30 -16.83 -11.72 -1.81
C VAL A 30 -18.10 -11.00 -1.39
N VAL A 31 -17.97 -10.13 -0.39
CA VAL A 31 -19.00 -9.17 -0.02
C VAL A 31 -18.65 -7.83 -0.67
N PRO A 32 -19.42 -7.30 -1.63
CA PRO A 32 -19.08 -6.04 -2.28
C PRO A 32 -19.23 -4.85 -1.31
N PRO A 33 -18.55 -3.71 -1.56
CA PRO A 33 -18.62 -2.55 -0.69
C PRO A 33 -20.07 -2.11 -0.42
N ARG A 34 -20.33 -1.64 0.80
CA ARG A 34 -21.62 -1.07 1.19
C ARG A 34 -21.86 0.22 0.39
N PRO A 35 -22.99 0.33 -0.33
CA PRO A 35 -23.29 1.55 -1.04
C PRO A 35 -23.38 2.76 -0.11
N PHE A 36 -22.86 3.89 -0.56
CA PHE A 36 -23.14 5.20 0.02
C PHE A 36 -22.98 6.27 -1.06
N VAL A 37 -23.54 7.45 -0.81
CA VAL A 37 -23.38 8.59 -1.71
C VAL A 37 -22.04 9.27 -1.38
N PRO A 38 -21.04 9.24 -2.28
CA PRO A 38 -19.77 9.93 -2.06
C PRO A 38 -19.99 11.43 -1.92
N SER A 39 -19.37 12.05 -0.92
CA SER A 39 -19.30 13.51 -0.81
C SER A 39 -17.87 13.94 -0.53
N VAL A 40 -17.29 14.71 -1.44
CA VAL A 40 -15.93 15.24 -1.30
C VAL A 40 -15.97 16.74 -1.51
N SER A 41 -15.84 17.51 -0.44
CA SER A 41 -15.88 18.98 -0.46
C SER A 41 -14.58 19.59 -0.98
N ASP A 42 -13.42 18.97 -0.73
CA ASP A 42 -12.11 19.48 -1.19
C ASP A 42 -11.98 19.37 -2.72
N THR A 43 -12.05 20.52 -3.39
CA THR A 43 -11.92 20.66 -4.85
C THR A 43 -10.54 20.27 -5.36
N ARG A 44 -9.48 20.38 -4.55
CA ARG A 44 -8.11 19.99 -4.92
C ARG A 44 -8.06 18.49 -5.17
N CYS A 45 -8.64 17.70 -4.26
CA CYS A 45 -8.66 16.23 -4.35
C CYS A 45 -9.38 15.76 -5.62
N ARG A 46 -10.59 16.29 -5.84
CA ARG A 46 -11.42 15.96 -7.01
C ARG A 46 -10.71 16.34 -8.31
N SER A 47 -10.12 17.52 -8.38
CA SER A 47 -9.35 17.95 -9.54
C SER A 47 -8.12 17.07 -9.79
N MET A 48 -7.37 16.71 -8.74
CA MET A 48 -6.18 15.86 -8.89
C MET A 48 -6.50 14.46 -9.39
N VAL A 49 -7.45 13.77 -8.76
CA VAL A 49 -7.83 12.41 -9.18
C VAL A 49 -8.39 12.40 -10.61
N SER A 50 -9.08 13.47 -11.00
CA SER A 50 -9.69 13.62 -12.33
C SER A 50 -8.62 13.82 -13.41
N LYS A 51 -7.66 14.72 -13.18
CA LYS A 51 -6.52 14.95 -14.08
C LYS A 51 -5.63 13.71 -14.19
N SER A 52 -5.33 13.04 -13.08
CA SER A 52 -4.57 11.78 -13.12
C SER A 52 -5.32 10.67 -13.86
N SER A 53 -6.64 10.55 -13.65
CA SER A 53 -7.45 9.56 -14.38
C SER A 53 -7.54 9.87 -15.87
N TYR A 54 -7.58 11.15 -16.24
CA TYR A 54 -7.48 11.58 -17.64
C TYR A 54 -6.14 11.16 -18.26
N TYR A 55 -5.01 11.37 -17.56
CA TYR A 55 -3.68 10.91 -18.01
C TYR A 55 -3.67 9.40 -18.26
N PHE A 56 -4.13 8.62 -17.27
CA PHE A 56 -4.17 7.16 -17.35
C PHE A 56 -5.12 6.63 -18.41
N SER A 57 -6.20 7.36 -18.68
CA SER A 57 -7.20 7.00 -19.67
C SER A 57 -6.81 7.40 -21.10
N THR A 58 -5.88 8.33 -21.29
CA THR A 58 -5.54 8.88 -22.62
C THR A 58 -4.10 8.64 -23.00
N TYR A 59 -3.19 9.49 -22.56
CA TYR A 59 -1.80 9.47 -22.96
C TYR A 59 -1.13 8.17 -22.52
N TRP A 60 -1.20 7.83 -21.23
CA TRP A 60 -0.60 6.59 -20.72
C TRP A 60 -1.28 5.38 -21.36
N TRP A 61 -2.62 5.39 -21.46
CA TRP A 61 -3.38 4.32 -22.12
C TRP A 61 -2.88 4.01 -23.54
N ARG A 62 -2.60 5.05 -24.34
CA ARG A 62 -2.22 4.87 -25.76
C ARG A 62 -0.72 4.65 -25.96
N THR A 63 0.11 5.31 -25.16
CA THR A 63 1.56 5.39 -25.42
C THR A 63 2.37 4.44 -24.54
N LYS A 64 1.91 4.19 -23.32
CA LYS A 64 2.62 3.39 -22.32
C LYS A 64 2.03 2.00 -22.15
N ASN A 65 0.71 1.93 -22.18
CA ASN A 65 -0.05 0.74 -21.91
C ASN A 65 -0.55 0.10 -23.22
N ARG A 66 0.33 -0.63 -23.92
CA ARG A 66 0.01 -1.25 -25.23
C ARG A 66 -0.97 -2.43 -25.06
N TYR A 67 -2.26 -2.12 -24.91
CA TYR A 67 -3.35 -3.09 -25.07
C TYR A 67 -3.46 -3.45 -26.55
N ALA A 68 -3.21 -4.72 -26.90
CA ALA A 68 -3.51 -5.21 -28.24
C ALA A 68 -5.03 -5.21 -28.48
N ALA A 69 -5.45 -4.87 -29.69
CA ALA A 69 -6.85 -4.78 -30.12
C ALA A 69 -7.60 -6.14 -30.18
N THR A 70 -7.06 -7.21 -29.58
CA THR A 70 -7.47 -8.61 -29.79
C THR A 70 -8.61 -9.08 -28.89
N GLY A 71 -9.34 -8.18 -28.23
CA GLY A 71 -10.53 -8.53 -27.42
C GLY A 71 -10.25 -9.31 -26.13
N ILE A 72 -9.00 -9.70 -25.85
CA ILE A 72 -8.55 -10.28 -24.59
C ILE A 72 -7.48 -9.35 -24.01
N PRO A 73 -7.59 -8.89 -22.76
CA PRO A 73 -6.66 -7.94 -22.15
C PRO A 73 -5.31 -8.61 -21.89
N ASN A 74 -4.49 -8.73 -22.92
CA ASN A 74 -3.08 -9.01 -22.78
C ASN A 74 -2.38 -7.67 -22.63
N ILE A 75 -2.08 -7.29 -21.38
CA ILE A 75 -1.03 -6.30 -21.17
C ILE A 75 0.23 -6.91 -21.76
N THR A 76 0.60 -6.44 -22.95
CA THR A 76 1.71 -6.99 -23.70
C THR A 76 2.93 -6.24 -23.22
N TRP A 77 3.61 -6.83 -22.24
CA TRP A 77 4.90 -6.32 -21.77
C TRP A 77 5.92 -6.55 -22.89
N THR A 78 6.03 -5.65 -23.86
CA THR A 78 7.14 -5.70 -24.82
C THR A 78 8.42 -5.23 -24.15
N ASP A 79 9.56 -5.71 -24.64
CA ASP A 79 10.90 -5.34 -24.13
C ASP A 79 11.20 -3.84 -24.28
N ALA A 80 10.43 -3.13 -25.12
CA ALA A 80 10.50 -1.67 -25.30
C ALA A 80 10.07 -0.86 -24.05
N TYR A 81 9.52 -1.51 -23.02
CA TYR A 81 9.37 -0.95 -21.68
C TYR A 81 10.55 -1.43 -20.82
N ALA A 82 11.64 -0.66 -20.87
CA ALA A 82 12.95 -0.97 -20.29
C ALA A 82 13.03 -0.87 -18.74
N THR A 83 12.02 -1.37 -18.03
CA THR A 83 11.99 -1.37 -16.56
C THR A 83 11.41 -2.67 -16.00
N GLY A 84 11.84 -3.04 -14.80
CA GLY A 84 11.48 -4.28 -14.12
C GLY A 84 9.97 -4.45 -13.90
N MET A 85 9.58 -5.65 -13.43
CA MET A 85 8.19 -6.04 -13.18
C MET A 85 7.42 -5.07 -12.27
N GLU A 86 8.13 -4.38 -11.37
CA GLU A 86 7.57 -3.35 -10.50
C GLU A 86 6.86 -2.25 -11.26
N VAL A 87 7.50 -1.62 -12.24
CA VAL A 87 6.89 -0.48 -12.98
C VAL A 87 5.67 -0.95 -13.75
N LYS A 88 5.82 -2.11 -14.40
CA LYS A 88 4.80 -2.74 -15.23
C LYS A 88 3.53 -3.01 -14.42
N VAL A 89 3.64 -3.75 -13.33
CA VAL A 89 2.47 -4.20 -12.56
C VAL A 89 1.96 -3.10 -11.63
N ARG A 90 2.85 -2.47 -10.84
CA ARG A 90 2.45 -1.49 -9.81
C ARG A 90 1.78 -0.27 -10.42
N GLU A 91 2.32 0.27 -11.51
CA GLU A 91 1.73 1.45 -12.16
C GLU A 91 0.34 1.12 -12.73
N ALA A 92 0.16 -0.05 -13.34
CA ALA A 92 -1.14 -0.49 -13.84
C ALA A 92 -2.17 -0.70 -12.71
N CYS A 93 -1.77 -1.30 -11.57
CA CYS A 93 -2.64 -1.44 -10.41
C CYS A 93 -3.05 -0.07 -9.84
N ASN A 94 -2.09 0.84 -9.69
CA ASN A 94 -2.35 2.18 -9.17
C ASN A 94 -3.20 3.02 -10.13
N ALA A 95 -3.00 2.89 -11.44
CA ALA A 95 -3.83 3.51 -12.46
C ALA A 95 -5.28 2.98 -12.38
N ALA A 96 -5.45 1.67 -12.24
CA ALA A 96 -6.77 1.06 -12.10
C ALA A 96 -7.50 1.57 -10.85
N LEU A 97 -6.82 1.62 -9.70
CA LEU A 97 -7.36 2.15 -8.46
C LEU A 97 -7.78 3.62 -8.60
N THR A 98 -6.90 4.45 -9.18
CA THR A 98 -7.16 5.88 -9.39
C THR A 98 -8.41 6.09 -10.26
N MET A 99 -8.49 5.37 -11.39
CA MET A 99 -9.63 5.47 -12.30
C MET A 99 -10.94 4.95 -11.68
N ALA A 100 -10.88 3.88 -10.88
CA ALA A 100 -12.04 3.35 -10.16
C ALA A 100 -12.57 4.37 -9.14
N VAL A 101 -11.68 5.00 -8.37
CA VAL A 101 -12.05 6.06 -7.41
C VAL A 101 -12.61 7.27 -8.15
N CYS A 102 -11.96 7.75 -9.21
CA CYS A 102 -12.45 8.88 -10.00
C CYS A 102 -13.88 8.63 -10.53
N ALA A 103 -14.13 7.46 -11.12
CA ALA A 103 -15.41 7.13 -11.72
C ALA A 103 -16.54 6.85 -10.72
N GLY A 104 -16.21 6.57 -9.45
CA GLY A 104 -17.18 6.21 -8.42
C GLY A 104 -17.38 7.25 -7.31
N TRP A 105 -16.39 8.11 -7.04
CA TRP A 105 -16.25 8.76 -5.73
C TRP A 105 -15.88 10.26 -5.79
N GLY A 106 -16.25 10.95 -6.87
CA GLY A 106 -16.17 12.42 -6.93
C GLY A 106 -15.21 12.98 -7.98
N GLY A 107 -14.79 12.17 -8.95
CA GLY A 107 -14.14 12.68 -10.15
C GLY A 107 -15.13 13.34 -11.12
N HIS A 108 -14.64 14.30 -11.89
CA HIS A 108 -15.33 14.87 -13.04
C HIS A 108 -14.34 14.92 -14.20
N LEU A 109 -14.77 14.60 -15.42
CA LEU A 109 -13.90 14.76 -16.58
C LEU A 109 -14.16 16.14 -17.21
N PRO A 110 -13.12 16.86 -17.66
CA PRO A 110 -13.32 18.10 -18.42
C PRO A 110 -14.22 17.87 -19.64
N SER A 111 -15.20 18.75 -19.86
CA SER A 111 -16.20 18.65 -20.94
C SER A 111 -15.60 18.70 -22.35
N ALA A 112 -14.37 19.21 -22.49
CA ALA A 112 -13.64 19.27 -23.75
C ALA A 112 -13.11 17.91 -24.25
N ILE A 113 -13.40 16.81 -23.55
CA ILE A 113 -12.89 15.47 -23.84
C ILE A 113 -14.06 14.55 -24.23
N SER A 114 -13.85 13.72 -25.26
CA SER A 114 -14.80 12.70 -25.72
C SER A 114 -14.83 11.43 -24.88
N LEU A 115 -14.56 11.53 -23.58
CA LEU A 115 -14.58 10.41 -22.62
C LEU A 115 -15.52 10.76 -21.48
N ASP A 116 -16.38 9.82 -21.12
CA ASP A 116 -17.20 9.92 -19.92
C ASP A 116 -16.65 9.07 -18.75
N LEU A 117 -17.29 9.19 -17.58
CA LEU A 117 -16.90 8.39 -16.41
C LEU A 117 -17.14 6.89 -16.61
N GLY A 118 -18.06 6.51 -17.51
CA GLY A 118 -18.27 5.12 -17.91
C GLY A 118 -17.07 4.54 -18.66
N ASP A 119 -16.50 5.29 -19.60
CA ASP A 119 -15.28 4.92 -20.32
C ASP A 119 -14.09 4.72 -19.37
N VAL A 120 -13.91 5.64 -18.41
CA VAL A 120 -12.86 5.54 -17.39
C VAL A 120 -13.07 4.27 -16.55
N ARG A 121 -14.31 4.00 -16.15
CA ARG A 121 -14.65 2.80 -15.38
C ARG A 121 -14.38 1.52 -16.17
N ASN A 122 -14.72 1.50 -17.46
CA ASN A 122 -14.44 0.37 -18.36
C ASN A 122 -12.94 0.15 -18.57
N ARG A 123 -12.14 1.21 -18.68
CA ARG A 123 -10.67 1.10 -18.75
C ARG A 123 -10.06 0.58 -17.45
N ALA A 124 -10.55 1.05 -16.30
CA ALA A 124 -10.13 0.54 -15.00
C ALA A 124 -10.38 -0.97 -14.88
N ALA A 125 -11.57 -1.44 -15.25
CA ALA A 125 -11.90 -2.86 -15.23
C ALA A 125 -11.03 -3.69 -16.20
N ARG A 126 -10.75 -3.15 -17.39
CA ARG A 126 -9.82 -3.78 -18.34
C ARG A 126 -8.40 -3.92 -17.77
N LEU A 127 -7.90 -2.90 -17.06
CA LEU A 127 -6.63 -2.99 -16.32
C LEU A 127 -6.66 -4.09 -15.27
N VAL A 128 -7.70 -4.09 -14.42
CA VAL A 128 -7.85 -5.08 -13.36
C VAL A 128 -7.78 -6.50 -13.93
N VAL A 129 -8.60 -6.79 -14.94
CA VAL A 129 -8.65 -8.13 -15.54
C VAL A 129 -7.34 -8.47 -16.26
N GLY A 130 -6.77 -7.53 -17.00
CA GLY A 130 -5.51 -7.74 -17.73
C GLY A 130 -4.33 -8.04 -16.82
N VAL A 131 -4.21 -7.31 -15.71
CA VAL A 131 -3.17 -7.56 -14.70
C VAL A 131 -3.43 -8.89 -13.99
N ALA A 132 -4.66 -9.16 -13.54
CA ALA A 132 -5.01 -10.41 -12.83
C ALA A 132 -4.70 -11.66 -13.67
N ARG A 133 -5.08 -11.64 -14.96
CA ARG A 133 -4.83 -12.76 -15.88
C ARG A 133 -3.36 -12.98 -16.24
N ARG A 134 -2.47 -12.04 -15.88
CA ARG A 134 -1.00 -12.17 -15.99
C ARG A 134 -0.31 -12.62 -14.71
N HIS A 135 -1.07 -12.86 -13.65
CA HIS A 135 -0.56 -13.43 -12.43
C HIS A 135 -0.24 -14.94 -12.59
N VAL A 136 0.59 -15.49 -11.71
CA VAL A 136 0.97 -16.91 -11.68
C VAL A 136 -0.21 -17.87 -11.46
N THR A 137 -1.33 -17.38 -10.92
CA THR A 137 -2.52 -18.21 -10.62
C THR A 137 -3.40 -18.53 -11.83
N TYR A 138 -3.32 -17.76 -12.92
CA TYR A 138 -4.25 -17.90 -14.04
C TYR A 138 -3.78 -18.87 -15.15
N GLY A 139 -2.54 -19.38 -15.09
CA GLY A 139 -2.09 -20.42 -16.02
C GLY A 139 -0.58 -20.45 -16.29
N THR A 140 -0.17 -21.42 -17.11
CA THR A 140 1.24 -21.66 -17.46
C THR A 140 1.65 -20.92 -18.74
N GLY A 141 2.88 -20.40 -18.79
CA GLY A 141 3.49 -19.79 -19.99
C GLY A 141 3.50 -18.26 -20.01
N GLY A 142 4.48 -17.69 -20.73
CA GLY A 142 4.75 -16.25 -20.81
C GLY A 142 5.35 -15.65 -19.53
N ALA A 143 5.73 -14.36 -19.58
CA ALA A 143 6.12 -13.61 -18.38
C ALA A 143 4.89 -13.43 -17.45
N ARG A 144 5.04 -13.87 -16.20
CA ARG A 144 4.02 -13.85 -15.14
C ARG A 144 4.54 -13.11 -13.92
N TRP A 145 3.64 -12.48 -13.18
CA TRP A 145 3.95 -11.82 -11.91
C TRP A 145 3.29 -12.54 -10.74
N GLY A 146 3.81 -12.32 -9.53
CA GLY A 146 3.29 -12.89 -8.29
C GLY A 146 4.36 -13.63 -7.49
N GLY A 147 4.11 -13.82 -6.19
CA GLY A 147 4.99 -14.53 -5.26
C GLY A 147 6.37 -13.89 -5.10
N ASN A 148 6.45 -12.55 -5.14
CA ASN A 148 7.69 -11.81 -4.90
C ASN A 148 7.54 -10.82 -3.74
N TRP A 149 8.63 -10.16 -3.36
CA TRP A 149 8.64 -9.32 -2.14
C TRP A 149 7.73 -8.09 -2.19
N GLN A 150 7.40 -7.56 -3.38
CA GLN A 150 6.49 -6.43 -3.54
C GLN A 150 5.09 -6.83 -4.02
N SER A 151 4.87 -8.08 -4.44
CA SER A 151 3.61 -8.48 -5.11
C SER A 151 2.39 -8.33 -4.20
N ALA A 152 2.57 -8.46 -2.88
CA ALA A 152 1.53 -8.18 -1.89
C ALA A 152 0.94 -6.77 -2.05
N TYR A 153 1.77 -5.74 -2.17
CA TYR A 153 1.29 -4.36 -2.36
C TYR A 153 0.57 -4.19 -3.70
N TRP A 154 1.09 -4.81 -4.77
CA TRP A 154 0.48 -4.70 -6.09
C TRP A 154 -0.89 -5.40 -6.15
N ALA A 155 -1.00 -6.55 -5.48
CA ALA A 155 -2.23 -7.30 -5.34
C ALA A 155 -3.26 -6.58 -4.47
N TYR A 156 -2.82 -5.88 -3.42
CA TYR A 156 -3.67 -4.98 -2.65
C TYR A 156 -4.29 -3.88 -3.54
N SER A 157 -3.47 -3.11 -4.27
CA SER A 157 -3.99 -2.06 -5.17
C SER A 157 -4.92 -2.62 -6.25
N LEU A 158 -4.58 -3.79 -6.83
CA LEU A 158 -5.40 -4.48 -7.81
C LEU A 158 -6.75 -4.92 -7.25
N GLY A 159 -6.73 -5.59 -6.10
CA GLY A 159 -7.90 -6.13 -5.41
C GLY A 159 -8.84 -5.03 -4.95
N LEU A 160 -8.30 -3.94 -4.38
CA LEU A 160 -9.11 -2.79 -3.98
C LEU A 160 -9.78 -2.13 -5.20
N ALA A 161 -9.04 -1.92 -6.30
CA ALA A 161 -9.61 -1.40 -7.54
C ALA A 161 -10.73 -2.30 -8.07
N ALA A 162 -10.52 -3.62 -8.05
CA ALA A 162 -11.54 -4.60 -8.45
C ALA A 162 -12.78 -4.56 -7.56
N TRP A 163 -12.58 -4.45 -6.24
CA TRP A 163 -13.67 -4.43 -5.26
C TRP A 163 -14.55 -3.19 -5.40
N LEU A 164 -13.96 -2.02 -5.69
CA LEU A 164 -14.69 -0.79 -6.02
C LEU A 164 -15.51 -0.91 -7.32
N LEU A 165 -15.07 -1.76 -8.25
CA LEU A 165 -15.74 -2.00 -9.55
C LEU A 165 -16.68 -3.22 -9.52
N TRP A 166 -16.79 -3.90 -8.37
CA TRP A 166 -17.37 -5.24 -8.27
C TRP A 166 -18.82 -5.33 -8.71
N ARG A 167 -19.63 -4.32 -8.35
CA ARG A 167 -21.08 -4.29 -8.67
C ARG A 167 -21.36 -3.82 -10.09
N THR A 168 -20.43 -3.07 -10.70
CA THR A 168 -20.71 -2.26 -11.89
C THR A 168 -20.02 -2.76 -13.15
N GLN A 169 -18.73 -3.12 -13.10
CA GLN A 169 -17.95 -3.50 -14.29
C GLN A 169 -17.44 -4.93 -14.24
N LEU A 170 -17.12 -5.44 -13.05
CA LEU A 170 -16.72 -6.84 -12.92
C LEU A 170 -17.98 -7.70 -12.78
N THR A 171 -18.73 -7.88 -13.87
CA THR A 171 -19.97 -8.69 -13.89
C THR A 171 -19.72 -10.13 -14.33
N ASN A 172 -18.61 -10.40 -15.01
CA ASN A 172 -18.21 -11.72 -15.46
C ASN A 172 -17.59 -12.56 -14.31
N ALA A 173 -18.09 -13.78 -14.09
CA ALA A 173 -17.63 -14.67 -13.02
C ALA A 173 -16.15 -15.09 -13.15
N TRP A 174 -15.63 -15.26 -14.37
CA TRP A 174 -14.23 -15.63 -14.62
C TRP A 174 -13.28 -14.47 -14.30
N ASP A 175 -13.71 -13.24 -14.56
CA ASP A 175 -12.95 -12.04 -14.21
C ASP A 175 -12.89 -11.83 -12.70
N ARG A 176 -14.03 -12.04 -12.02
CA ARG A 176 -14.11 -12.04 -10.56
C ARG A 176 -13.21 -13.12 -9.95
N GLU A 177 -13.26 -14.35 -10.47
CA GLU A 177 -12.42 -15.45 -10.01
C GLU A 177 -10.94 -15.16 -10.23
N ALA A 178 -10.55 -14.59 -11.38
CA ALA A 178 -9.16 -14.25 -11.65
C ALA A 178 -8.60 -13.28 -10.61
N VAL A 179 -9.37 -12.24 -10.23
CA VAL A 179 -8.97 -11.28 -9.19
C VAL A 179 -8.89 -11.96 -7.82
N CYS A 180 -9.93 -12.70 -7.42
CA CYS A 180 -9.96 -13.37 -6.12
C CYS A 180 -8.79 -14.34 -5.97
N ALA A 181 -8.45 -15.09 -7.02
CA ALA A 181 -7.31 -15.99 -7.01
C ALA A 181 -5.97 -15.25 -6.80
N VAL A 182 -5.82 -14.02 -7.32
CA VAL A 182 -4.63 -13.19 -7.05
C VAL A 182 -4.57 -12.78 -5.58
N VAL A 183 -5.67 -12.22 -5.06
CA VAL A 183 -5.74 -11.72 -3.68
C VAL A 183 -5.53 -12.86 -2.69
N GLU A 184 -6.20 -13.99 -2.91
CA GLU A 184 -6.07 -15.21 -2.11
C GLU A 184 -4.63 -15.73 -2.12
N TYR A 185 -4.04 -15.92 -3.30
CA TYR A 185 -2.66 -16.42 -3.42
C TYR A 185 -1.66 -15.51 -2.70
N GLU A 186 -1.73 -14.20 -2.93
CA GLU A 186 -0.78 -13.26 -2.34
C GLU A 186 -0.97 -13.11 -0.83
N ALA A 187 -2.21 -13.20 -0.33
CA ALA A 187 -2.50 -13.28 1.11
C ALA A 187 -1.95 -14.57 1.73
N ASP A 188 -2.14 -15.72 1.09
CA ASP A 188 -1.65 -17.02 1.57
C ASP A 188 -0.15 -17.10 1.65
N GLN A 189 0.53 -16.50 0.67
CA GLN A 189 1.99 -16.39 0.69
C GLN A 189 2.48 -15.68 1.96
N GLN A 190 1.72 -14.73 2.50
CA GLN A 190 2.05 -14.06 3.76
C GLN A 190 1.52 -14.82 4.99
N LEU A 191 0.36 -15.46 4.86
CA LEU A 191 -0.21 -16.31 5.92
C LEU A 191 0.76 -17.39 6.35
N HIS A 192 1.39 -18.04 5.38
CA HIS A 192 2.28 -19.17 5.62
C HIS A 192 3.73 -18.74 5.92
N ARG A 193 4.00 -17.43 6.06
CA ARG A 193 5.30 -16.94 6.55
C ARG A 193 5.39 -17.15 8.05
N ASN A 194 6.51 -17.73 8.48
CA ASN A 194 6.76 -18.04 9.88
C ASN A 194 6.64 -16.82 10.79
N ARG A 195 7.08 -15.64 10.34
CA ARG A 195 6.95 -14.37 11.08
C ARG A 195 7.07 -13.14 10.15
N PRO A 196 6.64 -11.95 10.61
CA PRO A 196 7.01 -10.69 9.98
C PRO A 196 8.53 -10.47 9.97
N GLU A 197 8.98 -9.55 9.12
CA GLU A 197 10.39 -9.17 9.06
C GLU A 197 10.75 -8.26 10.25
N ILE A 198 11.92 -8.49 10.84
CA ILE A 198 12.43 -7.74 11.98
C ILE A 198 13.70 -7.02 11.55
N TRP A 199 13.83 -5.73 11.87
CA TRP A 199 15.10 -5.02 11.65
C TRP A 199 16.13 -5.35 12.71
N ARG A 200 15.80 -5.12 13.98
CA ARG A 200 16.71 -5.32 15.11
C ARG A 200 16.04 -6.14 16.21
N ASP A 201 16.80 -7.01 16.86
CA ASP A 201 16.32 -7.66 18.08
C ASP A 201 16.36 -6.72 19.28
N SER A 202 15.88 -7.18 20.43
CA SER A 202 15.86 -6.43 21.69
C SER A 202 17.23 -5.88 22.13
N THR A 203 18.33 -6.50 21.68
CA THR A 203 19.70 -6.05 21.98
C THR A 203 20.20 -4.96 21.03
N GLY A 204 19.44 -4.66 19.97
CA GLY A 204 19.78 -3.68 18.93
C GLY A 204 20.60 -4.26 17.78
N VAL A 205 20.76 -5.59 17.71
CA VAL A 205 21.51 -6.25 16.64
C VAL A 205 20.65 -6.40 15.40
N ASP A 206 21.17 -5.93 14.26
CA ASP A 206 20.51 -6.08 12.95
C ASP A 206 20.28 -7.57 12.63
N GLN A 207 19.07 -7.91 12.24
CA GLN A 207 18.64 -9.27 11.97
C GLN A 207 18.83 -9.64 10.50
N PRO A 208 19.00 -10.94 10.19
CA PRO A 208 18.96 -11.39 8.82
C PRO A 208 17.56 -11.23 8.22
N PHE A 209 17.49 -11.13 6.89
CA PHE A 209 16.23 -11.35 6.18
C PHE A 209 15.64 -12.71 6.54
N SER A 210 14.31 -12.83 6.57
CA SER A 210 13.63 -14.11 6.83
C SER A 210 13.90 -15.21 5.79
N GLY A 211 14.63 -14.90 4.71
CA GLY A 211 15.06 -15.84 3.67
C GLY A 211 14.03 -16.06 2.56
N VAL A 212 12.80 -15.54 2.68
CA VAL A 212 11.73 -15.82 1.71
C VAL A 212 11.99 -15.14 0.36
N TYR A 213 12.49 -13.90 0.36
CA TYR A 213 12.73 -13.15 -0.88
C TYR A 213 14.13 -12.56 -0.99
N ARG A 214 14.86 -12.48 0.12
CA ARG A 214 16.21 -11.91 0.20
C ARG A 214 17.03 -12.69 1.22
N VAL A 215 18.34 -12.69 1.03
CA VAL A 215 19.35 -13.28 1.93
C VAL A 215 20.32 -12.19 2.37
N GLY A 216 20.89 -12.30 3.57
CA GLY A 216 21.82 -11.32 4.14
C GLY A 216 21.30 -10.64 5.41
N ILE A 217 22.00 -9.60 5.86
CA ILE A 217 21.66 -8.79 7.03
C ILE A 217 20.93 -7.52 6.61
N ARG A 218 19.93 -7.09 7.39
CA ARG A 218 19.10 -5.89 7.17
C ARG A 218 19.79 -4.58 7.57
N SER A 219 21.06 -4.42 7.19
CA SER A 219 21.84 -3.22 7.52
C SER A 219 21.24 -2.00 6.84
N GLY A 220 20.57 -1.15 7.63
CA GLY A 220 19.87 0.05 7.13
C GLY A 220 18.55 -0.21 6.41
N ASP A 221 17.92 -1.38 6.64
CA ASP A 221 16.63 -1.77 6.06
C ASP A 221 15.68 -2.19 7.20
N SER A 222 14.85 -1.25 7.65
CA SER A 222 13.94 -1.44 8.79
C SER A 222 12.87 -2.52 8.61
N ALA A 223 12.63 -2.99 7.38
CA ALA A 223 11.49 -3.84 7.04
C ALA A 223 10.09 -3.25 7.37
N ALA A 224 9.99 -2.00 7.83
CA ALA A 224 8.73 -1.39 8.24
C ALA A 224 7.77 -1.30 7.05
N GLU A 225 8.25 -0.80 5.92
CA GLU A 225 7.47 -0.64 4.69
C GLU A 225 7.04 -2.00 4.12
N GLU A 226 7.96 -2.97 4.06
CA GLU A 226 7.68 -4.33 3.60
C GLU A 226 6.58 -4.97 4.45
N ASN A 227 6.68 -4.91 5.77
CA ASN A 227 5.66 -5.46 6.65
C ASN A 227 4.29 -4.81 6.40
N MET A 228 4.23 -3.50 6.12
CA MET A 228 2.98 -2.85 5.72
C MET A 228 2.45 -3.37 4.39
N TRP A 229 3.30 -3.63 3.41
CA TRP A 229 2.87 -4.25 2.14
C TRP A 229 2.26 -5.63 2.33
N GLN A 230 2.78 -6.41 3.28
CA GLN A 230 2.21 -7.72 3.61
C GLN A 230 0.89 -7.60 4.35
N ALA A 231 0.79 -6.69 5.32
CA ALA A 231 -0.44 -6.46 6.07
C ALA A 231 -1.60 -6.04 5.15
N THR A 232 -1.34 -5.22 4.12
CA THR A 232 -2.42 -4.68 3.28
C THR A 232 -3.16 -5.75 2.48
N VAL A 233 -2.47 -6.73 1.89
CA VAL A 233 -3.13 -7.79 1.11
C VAL A 233 -3.89 -8.78 2.00
N LEU A 234 -3.33 -9.10 3.18
CA LEU A 234 -3.98 -9.96 4.16
C LEU A 234 -5.29 -9.35 4.67
N ASP A 235 -5.24 -8.08 5.07
CA ASP A 235 -6.40 -7.37 5.61
C ASP A 235 -7.48 -7.13 4.54
N LEU A 236 -7.06 -6.81 3.31
CA LEU A 236 -7.98 -6.73 2.17
C LEU A 236 -8.64 -8.08 1.88
N ALA A 237 -7.89 -9.19 1.88
CA ALA A 237 -8.46 -10.52 1.63
C ALA A 237 -9.52 -10.88 2.69
N ALA A 238 -9.24 -10.65 3.96
CA ALA A 238 -10.18 -10.89 5.06
C ALA A 238 -11.44 -10.01 4.98
N THR A 239 -11.27 -8.74 4.60
CA THR A 239 -12.36 -7.76 4.53
C THR A 239 -13.21 -7.94 3.26
N MET A 240 -12.58 -8.23 2.13
CA MET A 240 -13.25 -8.47 0.84
C MET A 240 -13.96 -9.82 0.81
N MET A 241 -13.38 -10.86 1.44
CA MET A 241 -13.88 -12.23 1.45
C MET A 241 -14.13 -12.76 2.88
N PRO A 242 -15.01 -12.14 3.67
CA PRO A 242 -15.16 -12.44 5.10
C PRO A 242 -15.68 -13.86 5.38
N GLY A 243 -16.39 -14.47 4.43
CA GLY A 243 -16.86 -15.85 4.54
C GLY A 243 -15.84 -16.91 4.10
N HIS A 244 -14.61 -16.52 3.71
CA HIS A 244 -13.59 -17.47 3.30
C HIS A 244 -13.06 -18.25 4.51
N PRO A 245 -12.78 -19.58 4.40
CA PRO A 245 -12.29 -20.38 5.54
C PRO A 245 -11.00 -19.86 6.21
N ARG A 246 -10.24 -19.02 5.51
CA ARG A 246 -9.00 -18.39 6.01
C ARG A 246 -9.14 -16.92 6.41
N ALA A 247 -10.34 -16.32 6.33
CA ALA A 247 -10.53 -14.89 6.60
C ALA A 247 -10.05 -14.48 7.99
N ALA A 248 -10.39 -15.25 9.03
CA ALA A 248 -9.93 -15.01 10.40
C ALA A 248 -8.39 -15.11 10.52
N ALA A 249 -7.80 -16.12 9.88
CA ALA A 249 -6.35 -16.32 9.90
C ALA A 249 -5.60 -15.20 9.15
N TRP A 250 -6.12 -14.74 8.01
CA TRP A 250 -5.60 -13.59 7.30
C TRP A 250 -5.68 -12.32 8.15
N ARG A 251 -6.80 -12.08 8.84
CA ARG A 251 -7.00 -10.91 9.72
C ARG A 251 -6.01 -10.90 10.89
N ALA A 252 -5.87 -12.02 11.59
CA ALA A 252 -4.88 -12.15 12.67
C ALA A 252 -3.44 -11.94 12.16
N LYS A 253 -3.11 -12.49 10.98
CA LYS A 253 -1.79 -12.31 10.37
C LYS A 253 -1.56 -10.86 9.92
N ALA A 254 -2.57 -10.19 9.39
CA ALA A 254 -2.48 -8.77 9.01
C ALA A 254 -2.09 -7.91 10.21
N ALA A 255 -2.76 -8.11 11.35
CA ALA A 255 -2.42 -7.43 12.60
C ALA A 255 -1.01 -7.74 13.07
N GLN A 256 -0.56 -9.00 12.97
CA GLN A 256 0.83 -9.36 13.29
C GLN A 256 1.84 -8.56 12.46
N PHE A 257 1.68 -8.50 11.13
CA PHE A 257 2.55 -7.71 10.26
C PHE A 257 2.42 -6.20 10.53
N GLY A 258 1.21 -5.71 10.74
CA GLY A 258 0.91 -4.29 10.98
C GLY A 258 1.44 -3.76 12.31
N ILE A 259 1.37 -4.55 13.37
CA ILE A 259 1.89 -4.18 14.70
C ILE A 259 3.41 -4.21 14.68
N VAL A 260 4.01 -5.33 14.23
CA VAL A 260 5.47 -5.48 14.18
C VAL A 260 6.11 -4.45 13.26
N GLY A 261 5.52 -4.21 12.08
CA GLY A 261 6.03 -3.23 11.14
C GLY A 261 5.88 -1.78 11.62
N ALA A 262 5.17 -1.51 12.72
CA ALA A 262 5.05 -0.20 13.37
C ALA A 262 5.66 -0.17 14.79
N MET A 263 6.39 -1.23 15.15
CA MET A 263 6.91 -1.42 16.48
C MET A 263 8.24 -0.69 16.65
N SER A 264 8.31 0.19 17.64
CA SER A 264 9.56 0.78 18.12
C SER A 264 10.23 -0.12 19.13
N ARG A 265 11.50 0.19 19.42
CA ARG A 265 12.21 -0.48 20.50
C ARG A 265 11.44 -0.38 21.82
N ASN A 266 10.92 0.80 22.18
CA ASN A 266 10.22 1.04 23.45
C ASN A 266 9.00 0.12 23.65
N ASP A 267 8.38 -0.33 22.56
CA ASP A 267 7.17 -1.15 22.61
C ASP A 267 7.46 -2.62 22.92
N LEU A 268 8.74 -3.06 22.90
CA LEU A 268 9.14 -4.44 23.23
C LEU A 268 8.76 -4.85 24.65
N TRP A 269 8.64 -3.88 25.55
CA TRP A 269 8.38 -4.08 26.97
C TRP A 269 7.03 -3.53 27.39
N ASP A 270 6.21 -3.07 26.43
CA ASP A 270 4.85 -2.67 26.70
C ASP A 270 4.01 -3.93 26.95
N THR A 271 3.56 -4.11 28.18
CA THR A 271 2.62 -5.16 28.62
C THR A 271 1.28 -4.58 29.06
N GLY A 272 1.11 -3.26 28.99
CA GLY A 272 -0.02 -2.55 29.56
C GLY A 272 -1.00 -2.02 28.51
N THR A 273 -0.53 -1.80 27.29
CA THR A 273 -1.39 -1.36 26.20
C THR A 273 -2.11 -2.55 25.57
N ASP A 274 -3.45 -2.47 25.50
CA ASP A 274 -4.28 -3.44 24.81
C ASP A 274 -4.51 -3.00 23.36
N VAL A 275 -4.04 -3.80 22.39
CA VAL A 275 -4.28 -3.60 20.95
C VAL A 275 -5.01 -4.81 20.40
N ASN A 276 -6.32 -4.66 20.23
CA ASN A 276 -7.23 -5.70 19.78
C ASN A 276 -7.18 -6.98 20.64
N GLY A 277 -7.24 -6.82 21.96
CA GLY A 277 -7.30 -7.92 22.94
C GLY A 277 -5.95 -8.52 23.31
N GLU A 278 -4.84 -7.94 22.84
CA GLU A 278 -3.50 -8.48 23.03
C GLU A 278 -2.46 -7.38 23.19
N SER A 279 -1.43 -7.66 23.99
CA SER A 279 -0.33 -6.73 24.20
C SER A 279 0.59 -6.67 22.96
N PRO A 280 1.05 -5.49 22.50
CA PRO A 280 1.91 -5.32 21.32
C PRO A 280 3.13 -6.24 21.30
N ASN A 281 3.78 -6.46 22.45
CA ASN A 281 4.97 -7.29 22.56
C ASN A 281 4.73 -8.78 22.20
N HIS A 282 3.51 -9.29 22.39
CA HIS A 282 3.14 -10.68 22.07
C HIS A 282 3.03 -10.92 20.56
N TRP A 283 2.96 -9.88 19.74
CA TRP A 283 2.90 -10.02 18.28
C TRP A 283 4.28 -10.28 17.64
N THR A 284 5.37 -10.05 18.36
CA THR A 284 6.76 -10.25 17.86
C THR A 284 7.24 -11.70 17.88
N VAL A 285 6.66 -12.51 18.76
CA VAL A 285 6.89 -13.94 18.80
C VAL A 285 5.91 -14.59 17.84
N GLY A 286 6.42 -15.45 16.95
CA GLY A 286 5.57 -16.13 15.97
C GLY A 286 4.41 -16.81 16.69
N THR A 287 3.18 -16.53 16.25
CA THR A 287 2.02 -17.34 16.60
C THR A 287 2.40 -18.80 16.30
N THR A 288 2.40 -19.60 17.35
CA THR A 288 2.80 -21.01 17.41
C THR A 288 2.56 -21.78 16.10
N MET A 289 3.61 -21.93 15.29
CA MET A 289 3.70 -23.05 14.36
C MET A 289 4.12 -24.26 15.20
N ALA A 290 3.36 -25.35 15.14
CA ALA A 290 3.65 -26.60 15.87
C ALA A 290 5.04 -27.20 15.56
N SER A 291 5.77 -26.66 14.58
CA SER A 291 7.19 -26.93 14.34
C SER A 291 7.79 -25.80 13.50
N PRO A 292 8.59 -24.88 14.06
CA PRO A 292 9.42 -24.01 13.21
C PRO A 292 10.45 -24.89 12.47
N PRO A 293 10.71 -24.66 11.16
CA PRO A 293 11.79 -25.36 10.49
C PRO A 293 13.13 -25.02 11.18
N PRO A 294 14.06 -25.97 11.31
CA PRO A 294 15.34 -25.75 11.97
C PRO A 294 16.17 -24.77 11.13
N GLY A 295 16.35 -23.56 11.64
CA GLY A 295 17.13 -22.46 11.08
C GLY A 295 17.47 -21.47 12.19
N PRO A 296 18.56 -20.70 12.07
CA PRO A 296 19.52 -20.40 13.14
C PRO A 296 18.88 -19.74 14.37
N ALA A 297 19.52 -19.90 15.53
CA ALA A 297 19.16 -19.55 16.92
C ALA A 297 18.64 -18.10 17.23
N GLN A 298 18.11 -17.39 16.24
CA GLN A 298 17.49 -16.06 16.28
C GLN A 298 15.98 -16.09 15.99
N ILE A 299 15.41 -17.25 15.64
CA ILE A 299 13.96 -17.44 15.55
C ILE A 299 13.40 -17.45 16.99
N GLY A 300 12.72 -16.37 17.40
CA GLY A 300 12.08 -16.26 18.72
C GLY A 300 12.52 -15.06 19.57
N LYS A 301 13.48 -14.23 19.14
CA LYS A 301 13.78 -12.98 19.85
C LYS A 301 12.78 -11.88 19.46
N PRO A 302 12.22 -11.14 20.44
CA PRO A 302 11.40 -9.98 20.14
C PRO A 302 12.27 -8.90 19.49
N GLY A 303 11.69 -8.12 18.59
CA GLY A 303 12.40 -7.11 17.82
C GLY A 303 11.50 -6.01 17.28
N TYR A 304 12.12 -5.01 16.67
CA TYR A 304 11.47 -3.76 16.29
C TYR A 304 11.93 -3.29 14.92
N ASN A 305 11.10 -2.44 14.30
CA ASN A 305 11.33 -1.89 12.96
C ASN A 305 11.46 -0.36 12.98
N TRP A 306 11.21 0.29 14.12
CA TRP A 306 11.35 1.73 14.30
C TRP A 306 12.33 2.04 15.43
N SER A 307 13.11 3.12 15.30
CA SER A 307 13.97 3.57 16.40
C SER A 307 13.16 3.92 17.66
N GLU A 308 13.82 4.11 18.80
CA GLU A 308 13.20 4.61 20.04
C GLU A 308 12.47 5.96 19.86
N GLN A 309 12.87 6.72 18.84
CA GLN A 309 12.25 8.01 18.48
C GLN A 309 11.20 7.86 17.37
N TYR A 310 10.76 6.64 17.07
CA TYR A 310 9.81 6.33 16.01
C TYR A 310 10.28 6.81 14.63
N VAL A 311 11.54 6.56 14.29
CA VAL A 311 12.13 6.85 12.98
C VAL A 311 12.49 5.57 12.24
N VAL A 312 12.12 5.50 10.96
CA VAL A 312 12.53 4.42 10.05
C VAL A 312 13.85 4.74 9.37
N THR A 313 14.68 3.71 9.22
CA THR A 313 15.80 3.70 8.28
C THR A 313 15.50 2.71 7.16
N ASN A 314 15.59 3.15 5.91
CA ASN A 314 15.53 2.25 4.77
C ASN A 314 16.57 2.68 3.73
N HIS A 315 17.12 1.73 2.98
CA HIS A 315 18.23 1.95 2.05
C HIS A 315 19.43 2.68 2.71
N GLY A 316 19.65 2.46 4.01
CA GLY A 316 20.68 3.13 4.79
C GLY A 316 20.39 4.60 5.14
N LYS A 317 19.17 5.09 4.90
CA LYS A 317 18.78 6.49 5.07
C LYS A 317 17.59 6.64 6.01
N ARG A 318 17.68 7.61 6.92
CA ARG A 318 16.53 8.18 7.63
C ARG A 318 15.87 9.16 6.68
N ASN A 319 14.77 8.73 6.07
CA ASN A 319 14.15 9.45 4.97
C ASN A 319 12.63 9.56 5.21
N PRO A 320 12.05 10.78 5.11
CA PRO A 320 10.62 11.00 5.30
C PRO A 320 9.72 10.19 4.37
N ASP A 321 10.21 9.76 3.20
CA ASP A 321 9.44 8.91 2.30
C ASP A 321 9.06 7.56 2.92
N TYR A 322 9.97 6.94 3.68
CA TYR A 322 9.72 5.63 4.29
C TYR A 322 8.91 5.72 5.59
N MET A 323 8.84 6.90 6.20
CA MET A 323 7.94 7.16 7.32
C MET A 323 6.47 7.01 6.90
N GLN A 324 6.15 7.24 5.61
CA GLN A 324 4.81 7.07 5.05
C GLN A 324 4.33 5.60 5.00
N ALA A 325 5.13 4.62 5.42
CA ALA A 325 4.63 3.28 5.70
C ALA A 325 3.42 3.32 6.66
N ASP A 326 3.40 4.27 7.60
CA ASP A 326 2.23 4.50 8.48
C ASP A 326 0.98 4.92 7.70
N ALA A 327 1.12 5.76 6.66
CA ALA A 327 -0.01 6.16 5.81
C ALA A 327 -0.64 4.95 5.11
N MET A 328 0.17 4.00 4.66
CA MET A 328 -0.33 2.76 4.04
C MET A 328 -1.16 1.93 5.00
N ARG A 329 -0.74 1.86 6.26
CA ARG A 329 -1.48 1.18 7.32
C ARG A 329 -2.77 1.90 7.65
N LEU A 330 -2.71 3.21 7.92
CA LEU A 330 -3.92 4.01 8.21
C LEU A 330 -4.94 3.94 7.07
N ALA A 331 -4.49 3.81 5.81
CA ALA A 331 -5.38 3.64 4.66
C ALA A 331 -6.20 2.33 4.69
N LEU A 332 -5.83 1.33 5.50
CA LEU A 332 -6.63 0.11 5.70
C LEU A 332 -7.98 0.42 6.35
N SER A 333 -8.07 1.45 7.19
CA SER A 333 -9.36 1.92 7.73
C SER A 333 -10.41 2.17 6.63
N LEU A 334 -9.96 2.57 5.44
CA LEU A 334 -10.83 2.92 4.33
C LEU A 334 -11.57 1.69 3.78
N HIS A 335 -10.93 0.52 3.69
CA HIS A 335 -11.63 -0.69 3.23
C HIS A 335 -12.51 -1.31 4.30
N HIS A 336 -12.21 -1.13 5.59
CA HIS A 336 -13.12 -1.52 6.68
C HIS A 336 -14.41 -0.68 6.61
N SER A 337 -14.27 0.63 6.43
CA SER A 337 -15.43 1.51 6.21
C SER A 337 -16.20 1.19 4.93
N LEU A 338 -15.54 0.75 3.86
CA LEU A 338 -16.21 0.24 2.65
C LEU A 338 -16.98 -1.06 2.92
N ALA A 339 -16.47 -1.96 3.77
CA ALA A 339 -17.21 -3.15 4.22
C ALA A 339 -18.34 -2.82 5.22
N GLY A 340 -18.29 -1.63 5.82
CA GLY A 340 -19.14 -1.25 6.94
C GLY A 340 -18.83 -2.03 8.21
N GLU A 341 -17.56 -2.36 8.38
CA GLU A 341 -16.99 -2.99 9.59
C GLU A 341 -16.23 -1.91 10.40
N PRO A 342 -16.18 -2.04 11.73
CA PRO A 342 -15.30 -1.20 12.54
C PRO A 342 -13.84 -1.53 12.26
N THR A 343 -13.02 -0.49 12.12
CA THR A 343 -11.58 -0.61 11.90
C THR A 343 -10.90 -1.10 13.19
N PRO A 344 -10.09 -2.16 13.12
CA PRO A 344 -9.31 -2.61 14.28
C PRO A 344 -8.28 -1.58 14.76
N GLU A 345 -8.11 -1.45 16.08
CA GLU A 345 -7.14 -0.55 16.73
C GLU A 345 -5.70 -0.68 16.21
N TRP A 346 -5.25 -1.89 15.84
CA TRP A 346 -3.89 -2.12 15.33
C TRP A 346 -3.57 -1.27 14.09
N VAL A 347 -4.58 -0.88 13.31
CA VAL A 347 -4.45 -0.06 12.10
C VAL A 347 -3.86 1.33 12.44
N ARG A 348 -4.10 1.85 13.64
CA ARG A 348 -3.55 3.15 14.09
C ARG A 348 -2.51 3.05 15.21
N TRP A 349 -2.09 1.83 15.55
CA TRP A 349 -1.10 1.57 16.60
C TRP A 349 0.16 2.42 16.41
N ASN A 350 0.62 3.22 17.38
CA ASN A 350 1.77 4.13 17.22
C ASN A 350 1.67 5.25 16.16
N SER A 351 0.59 5.39 15.38
CA SER A 351 0.52 6.40 14.30
C SER A 351 0.75 7.82 14.81
N ALA A 352 0.23 8.18 15.98
CA ALA A 352 0.45 9.49 16.59
C ALA A 352 1.94 9.77 16.90
N ARG A 353 2.67 8.76 17.39
CA ARG A 353 4.09 8.88 17.74
C ARG A 353 4.97 8.93 16.49
N ILE A 354 4.67 8.08 15.51
CA ILE A 354 5.35 8.04 14.21
C ILE A 354 5.17 9.36 13.46
N TYR A 355 3.94 9.85 13.34
CA TYR A 355 3.66 11.13 12.71
C TYR A 355 4.26 12.30 13.49
N GLY A 356 4.20 12.25 14.82
CA GLY A 356 4.84 13.22 15.71
C GLY A 356 6.34 13.37 15.47
N ALA A 357 7.04 12.25 15.25
CA ALA A 357 8.48 12.22 14.98
C ALA A 357 8.90 13.07 13.78
N MET A 358 7.99 13.29 12.81
CA MET A 358 8.23 14.17 11.66
C MET A 358 8.52 15.62 12.07
N ARG A 359 8.06 16.06 13.25
CA ARG A 359 8.30 17.41 13.80
C ARG A 359 9.17 17.44 15.04
N THR A 360 9.19 16.39 15.85
CA THR A 360 9.88 16.39 17.14
C THR A 360 11.32 15.89 17.06
N VAL A 361 11.63 14.99 16.12
CA VAL A 361 13.01 14.50 15.94
C VAL A 361 13.79 15.46 15.08
N VAL A 362 14.84 16.04 15.65
CA VAL A 362 15.74 16.96 14.96
C VAL A 362 17.00 16.22 14.51
N TYR A 363 17.38 16.41 13.26
CA TYR A 363 18.59 15.80 12.69
C TYR A 363 19.64 16.89 12.47
N PRO A 364 20.92 16.59 12.73
CA PRO A 364 21.99 17.56 12.50
C PRO A 364 22.06 17.93 11.03
N GLY A 365 22.02 19.23 10.73
CA GLY A 365 22.21 19.72 9.38
C GLY A 365 23.68 19.68 8.98
N THR A 366 23.97 19.33 7.72
CA THR A 366 25.33 19.45 7.17
C THR A 366 25.73 20.90 6.89
N VAL A 367 24.76 21.83 6.81
CA VAL A 367 24.98 23.26 6.43
C VAL A 367 24.03 24.25 7.16
N SER A 368 23.21 23.81 8.12
CA SER A 368 22.14 24.62 8.75
C SER A 368 21.81 24.09 10.17
N PRO A 369 21.18 24.87 11.08
CA PRO A 369 20.74 24.36 12.38
C PRO A 369 19.93 23.07 12.24
N ALA A 370 20.00 22.20 13.23
CA ALA A 370 19.28 20.92 13.25
C ALA A 370 17.79 21.13 12.95
N LYS A 371 17.22 20.31 12.05
CA LYS A 371 15.82 20.45 11.63
C LYS A 371 15.09 19.12 11.70
N PRO A 372 13.79 19.13 11.97
CA PRO A 372 12.95 17.97 11.76
C PRO A 372 12.60 17.78 10.28
N MET A 373 12.06 16.60 9.93
CA MET A 373 11.71 16.26 8.54
C MET A 373 10.63 17.18 7.96
N TYR A 374 9.61 17.52 8.74
CA TYR A 374 8.69 18.62 8.42
C TYR A 374 9.34 19.92 8.87
N LYS A 375 10.11 20.57 7.98
CA LYS A 375 11.09 21.59 8.39
C LYS A 375 10.47 22.87 8.97
N ASP A 376 9.41 23.38 8.35
CA ASP A 376 8.86 24.72 8.54
C ASP A 376 7.37 24.69 8.27
N THR A 377 6.57 25.21 9.21
CA THR A 377 5.10 25.25 9.11
C THR A 377 4.60 26.06 7.93
N ALA A 378 5.39 26.99 7.37
CA ALA A 378 5.01 27.78 6.20
C ALA A 378 5.43 27.14 4.86
N SER A 379 6.17 26.03 4.87
CA SER A 379 6.80 25.46 3.66
C SER A 379 6.41 23.99 3.45
N PRO A 380 6.04 23.58 2.23
CA PRO A 380 5.79 22.17 1.91
C PRO A 380 7.06 21.35 1.73
N SER A 381 8.23 21.98 1.74
CA SER A 381 9.49 21.27 1.53
C SER A 381 9.85 20.45 2.75
N LEU A 382 10.36 19.26 2.50
CA LEU A 382 10.79 18.33 3.52
C LEU A 382 12.30 18.40 3.69
N TYR A 383 12.75 18.04 4.88
CA TYR A 383 14.16 17.81 5.16
C TYR A 383 14.47 16.32 5.07
N PHE A 384 15.55 16.00 4.34
CA PHE A 384 16.03 14.64 4.11
C PHE A 384 17.41 14.49 4.77
N PRO A 385 17.48 14.03 6.04
CA PRO A 385 18.70 13.99 6.83
C PRO A 385 19.88 13.30 6.13
N ASP A 386 19.61 12.16 5.50
CA ASP A 386 20.61 11.32 4.84
C ASP A 386 20.45 11.33 3.30
N GLY A 387 19.80 12.37 2.76
CA GLY A 387 19.45 12.49 1.35
C GLY A 387 18.17 11.74 0.95
N SER A 388 17.80 11.84 -0.33
CA SER A 388 16.59 11.22 -0.88
C SER A 388 16.91 10.11 -1.88
N ASP A 389 16.12 9.04 -1.86
CA ASP A 389 16.15 7.98 -2.87
C ASP A 389 15.36 8.33 -4.12
N TRP A 390 14.27 9.08 -3.98
CA TRP A 390 13.28 9.25 -5.04
C TRP A 390 13.16 10.68 -5.53
N GLY A 391 13.60 11.68 -4.76
CA GLY A 391 13.38 13.08 -5.07
C GLY A 391 12.78 13.82 -3.88
N THR A 392 12.63 15.13 -3.98
CA THR A 392 12.23 15.97 -2.83
C THR A 392 10.83 16.57 -2.98
N ALA A 393 10.10 16.25 -4.05
CA ALA A 393 8.80 16.84 -4.38
C ALA A 393 7.62 15.85 -4.29
N ARG A 394 7.74 14.80 -3.47
CA ARG A 394 6.71 13.75 -3.31
C ARG A 394 5.52 14.16 -2.43
N HIS A 395 5.07 15.42 -2.56
CA HIS A 395 4.09 16.06 -1.66
C HIS A 395 2.73 15.35 -1.57
N THR A 396 2.30 14.64 -2.62
CA THR A 396 0.97 13.98 -2.63
C THR A 396 0.87 12.84 -1.62
N GLY A 397 1.96 12.12 -1.34
CA GLY A 397 1.93 11.07 -0.32
C GLY A 397 1.90 11.63 1.11
N PHE A 398 2.60 12.73 1.36
CA PHE A 398 2.49 13.44 2.64
C PHE A 398 1.11 14.05 2.83
N TRP A 399 0.51 14.61 1.78
CA TRP A 399 -0.88 15.06 1.82
C TRP A 399 -1.85 13.91 2.15
N LEU A 400 -1.63 12.72 1.60
CA LEU A 400 -2.37 11.52 1.99
C LEU A 400 -2.19 11.23 3.48
N TRP A 401 -0.95 11.20 3.96
CA TRP A 401 -0.67 10.88 5.34
C TRP A 401 -1.29 11.90 6.31
N ASP A 402 -1.11 13.19 6.03
CA ASP A 402 -1.69 14.27 6.83
C ASP A 402 -3.23 14.16 6.87
N SER A 403 -3.87 13.89 5.72
CA SER A 403 -5.33 13.69 5.62
C SER A 403 -5.79 12.48 6.44
N LEU A 404 -5.03 11.38 6.43
CA LEU A 404 -5.35 10.19 7.23
C LEU A 404 -5.17 10.47 8.73
N VAL A 405 -4.08 11.12 9.14
CA VAL A 405 -3.84 11.42 10.57
C VAL A 405 -4.88 12.39 11.11
N GLU A 406 -5.24 13.42 10.34
CA GLU A 406 -6.34 14.35 10.66
C GLU A 406 -7.61 13.59 11.03
N THR A 407 -7.95 12.57 10.24
CA THR A 407 -9.22 11.85 10.34
C THR A 407 -9.19 10.70 11.35
N HIS A 408 -8.10 9.94 11.41
CA HIS A 408 -8.05 8.63 12.06
C HIS A 408 -7.33 8.63 13.41
N VAL A 409 -6.46 9.61 13.63
CA VAL A 409 -5.71 9.78 14.89
C VAL A 409 -6.30 10.93 15.69
N GLY A 410 -6.67 12.03 15.04
CA GLY A 410 -7.21 13.21 15.70
C GLY A 410 -6.17 13.97 16.55
N PRO A 411 -6.62 14.87 17.45
CA PRO A 411 -5.72 15.61 18.33
C PRO A 411 -4.94 14.67 19.26
N SER A 412 -3.62 14.88 19.35
CA SER A 412 -2.74 14.06 20.18
C SER A 412 -1.60 14.90 20.74
N PRO A 413 -1.16 14.68 22.00
CA PRO A 413 0.01 15.38 22.56
C PRO A 413 1.31 15.07 21.80
N PHE A 414 1.34 13.97 21.03
CA PHE A 414 2.49 13.61 20.21
C PHE A 414 2.56 14.38 18.88
N VAL A 415 1.48 15.09 18.50
CA VAL A 415 1.35 15.78 17.22
C VAL A 415 1.31 17.30 17.48
N PRO A 416 2.48 17.97 17.63
CA PRO A 416 2.54 19.36 18.08
C PRO A 416 1.99 20.37 17.08
N VAL A 417 1.96 20.01 15.79
CA VAL A 417 1.31 20.79 14.73
C VAL A 417 0.28 19.89 14.07
N GLY A 418 -1.00 20.28 14.15
CA GLY A 418 -2.12 19.45 13.71
C GLY A 418 -2.04 19.06 12.24
N ALA A 419 -2.48 17.83 11.93
CA ALA A 419 -2.44 17.28 10.59
C ALA A 419 -3.31 18.06 9.57
N VAL A 420 -4.35 18.76 10.03
CA VAL A 420 -5.14 19.70 9.20
C VAL A 420 -4.25 20.76 8.54
N HIS A 421 -3.30 21.32 9.30
CA HIS A 421 -2.38 22.34 8.80
C HIS A 421 -1.48 21.78 7.69
N TRP A 422 -0.83 20.65 7.96
CA TRP A 422 0.06 19.99 6.99
C TRP A 422 -0.69 19.51 5.75
N GLY A 423 -1.90 18.98 5.92
CA GLY A 423 -2.77 18.59 4.80
C GLY A 423 -3.13 19.78 3.91
N SER A 424 -3.27 20.98 4.48
CA SER A 424 -3.42 22.20 3.68
C SER A 424 -2.14 22.53 2.89
N VAL A 425 -0.99 22.54 3.56
CA VAL A 425 0.32 22.89 2.99
C VAL A 425 0.76 21.91 1.89
N HIS A 426 0.80 20.61 2.19
CA HIS A 426 1.22 19.59 1.23
C HIS A 426 0.19 19.38 0.12
N GLY A 427 -1.12 19.50 0.43
CA GLY A 427 -2.18 19.44 -0.58
C GLY A 427 -2.12 20.59 -1.58
N ALA A 428 -1.82 21.81 -1.12
CA ALA A 428 -1.61 22.96 -2.00
C ALA A 428 -0.37 22.77 -2.89
N ALA A 429 0.74 22.25 -2.33
CA ALA A 429 1.96 21.98 -3.09
C ALA A 429 1.77 20.88 -4.14
N ALA A 430 1.12 19.77 -3.78
CA ALA A 430 0.77 18.69 -4.71
C ALA A 430 -0.12 19.19 -5.85
N LYS A 431 -1.11 20.04 -5.54
CA LYS A 431 -1.98 20.64 -6.55
C LYS A 431 -1.22 21.60 -7.46
N ALA A 432 -0.38 22.46 -6.88
CA ALA A 432 0.45 23.38 -7.64
C ALA A 432 1.35 22.59 -8.62
N MET A 433 1.92 21.45 -8.22
CA MET A 433 2.72 20.61 -9.11
C MET A 433 1.94 20.15 -10.36
N GLN A 434 0.69 19.72 -10.19
CA GLN A 434 -0.15 19.23 -11.31
C GLN A 434 -0.76 20.37 -12.14
N ASP A 435 -0.88 21.58 -11.59
CA ASP A 435 -1.46 22.74 -12.26
C ASP A 435 -0.46 23.57 -13.07
N ARG A 436 0.84 23.25 -13.00
CA ARG A 436 1.89 23.98 -13.73
C ARG A 436 1.56 24.03 -15.24
N THR A 437 1.44 25.25 -15.76
CA THR A 437 1.18 25.50 -17.18
C THR A 437 2.30 24.94 -18.05
N GLY A 438 1.93 24.38 -19.21
CA GLY A 438 2.90 23.87 -20.20
C GLY A 438 3.60 22.56 -19.84
N VAL A 439 3.24 21.91 -18.73
CA VAL A 439 3.98 20.72 -18.28
C VAL A 439 3.57 19.45 -19.00
N MET A 440 2.29 19.14 -19.22
CA MET A 440 1.90 17.97 -20.00
C MET A 440 0.45 18.03 -20.52
N PRO A 441 0.12 17.47 -21.70
CA PRO A 441 -1.24 17.51 -22.27
C PRO A 441 -2.29 16.66 -21.52
N GLY A 442 -1.94 16.01 -20.41
CA GLY A 442 -2.67 14.84 -19.89
C GLY A 442 -3.04 14.82 -18.41
N GLY A 443 -2.55 15.73 -17.55
CA GLY A 443 -2.86 15.69 -16.10
C GLY A 443 -1.83 14.99 -15.19
N GLN A 444 -0.61 14.80 -15.70
CA GLN A 444 0.56 14.36 -14.92
C GLN A 444 0.90 15.31 -13.76
N VAL A 445 1.55 14.77 -12.72
CA VAL A 445 2.00 15.54 -11.55
C VAL A 445 3.48 15.91 -11.65
N VAL A 446 4.33 15.00 -12.14
CA VAL A 446 5.78 15.17 -12.13
C VAL A 446 6.27 15.73 -13.45
N ARG A 447 7.08 16.79 -13.38
CA ARG A 447 7.65 17.44 -14.58
C ARG A 447 9.01 16.86 -14.97
N THR A 448 9.86 16.59 -13.98
CA THR A 448 11.24 16.12 -14.20
C THR A 448 11.63 15.07 -13.17
N ASP A 449 12.63 14.27 -13.49
CA ASP A 449 13.15 13.24 -12.57
C ASP A 449 13.86 13.84 -11.33
N LEU A 450 14.13 15.16 -11.31
CA LEU A 450 14.62 15.84 -10.09
C LEU A 450 13.53 15.96 -9.02
N GLU A 451 12.27 16.07 -9.44
CA GLU A 451 11.12 16.17 -8.54
C GLU A 451 10.79 14.80 -7.94
N ASP A 452 10.71 13.79 -8.82
CA ASP A 452 10.59 12.38 -8.46
C ASP A 452 11.20 11.51 -9.58
N LYS A 453 12.28 10.78 -9.32
CA LYS A 453 12.92 9.82 -10.25
C LYS A 453 12.35 8.42 -10.15
N TYR A 454 11.40 8.16 -9.25
CA TYR A 454 10.76 6.85 -9.17
C TYR A 454 10.13 6.48 -10.52
N PRO A 455 10.44 5.30 -11.09
CA PRO A 455 9.94 4.96 -12.41
C PRO A 455 8.40 4.89 -12.53
N GLY A 456 7.70 4.55 -11.43
CA GLY A 456 6.23 4.50 -11.36
C GLY A 456 5.58 5.72 -10.69
N ARG A 457 6.27 6.87 -10.68
CA ARG A 457 5.88 8.10 -9.95
C ARG A 457 4.45 8.59 -10.24
N GLU A 458 4.02 8.60 -11.50
CA GLU A 458 2.67 9.06 -11.83
C GLU A 458 1.61 8.17 -11.20
N GLY A 459 1.81 6.84 -11.23
CA GLY A 459 0.93 5.90 -10.56
C GLY A 459 0.93 6.11 -9.05
N TRP A 460 2.10 6.34 -8.44
CA TRP A 460 2.21 6.60 -7.00
C TRP A 460 1.43 7.85 -6.59
N HIS A 461 1.71 9.00 -7.21
CA HIS A 461 1.01 10.27 -6.94
C HIS A 461 -0.51 10.15 -7.15
N ALA A 462 -0.93 9.52 -8.24
CA ALA A 462 -2.33 9.35 -8.56
C ALA A 462 -3.07 8.47 -7.53
N SER A 463 -2.49 7.34 -7.14
CA SER A 463 -3.07 6.47 -6.11
C SER A 463 -3.15 7.18 -4.75
N SER A 464 -2.15 7.98 -4.38
CA SER A 464 -2.20 8.77 -3.15
C SER A 464 -3.35 9.78 -3.17
N ALA A 465 -3.54 10.50 -4.28
CA ALA A 465 -4.69 11.40 -4.45
C ALA A 465 -6.04 10.65 -4.41
N ALA A 466 -6.11 9.44 -4.98
CA ALA A 466 -7.29 8.60 -4.92
C ALA A 466 -7.63 8.17 -3.48
N PHE A 467 -6.63 7.82 -2.67
CA PHE A 467 -6.84 7.52 -1.26
C PHE A 467 -7.28 8.75 -0.45
N VAL A 468 -6.79 9.97 -0.78
CA VAL A 468 -7.32 11.20 -0.16
C VAL A 468 -8.82 11.37 -0.47
N VAL A 469 -9.23 11.15 -1.72
CA VAL A 469 -10.64 11.21 -2.14
C VAL A 469 -11.48 10.19 -1.38
N LEU A 470 -11.02 8.93 -1.29
CA LEU A 470 -11.70 7.89 -0.51
C LEU A 470 -11.83 8.27 0.97
N ASN A 471 -10.73 8.75 1.58
CA ASN A 471 -10.72 9.19 2.98
C ASN A 471 -11.77 10.26 3.23
N LYS A 472 -11.76 11.35 2.44
CA LYS A 472 -12.72 12.45 2.61
C LYS A 472 -14.17 12.00 2.32
N ALA A 473 -14.39 11.14 1.32
CA ALA A 473 -15.73 10.61 1.01
C ALA A 473 -16.30 9.77 2.16
N LEU A 474 -15.52 8.84 2.72
CA LEU A 474 -15.94 7.96 3.82
C LEU A 474 -16.15 8.74 5.12
N THR A 475 -15.28 9.72 5.40
CA THR A 475 -15.39 10.61 6.55
C THR A 475 -16.68 11.42 6.49
N ASN A 476 -16.94 12.10 5.37
CA ASN A 476 -18.14 12.93 5.19
C ASN A 476 -19.43 12.10 5.22
N ALA A 477 -19.35 10.82 4.88
CA ALA A 477 -20.48 9.88 4.97
C ALA A 477 -20.65 9.25 6.35
N GLY A 478 -19.82 9.62 7.35
CA GLY A 478 -19.89 9.08 8.71
C GLY A 478 -19.62 7.57 8.77
N ARG A 479 -18.80 7.02 7.86
CA ARG A 479 -18.55 5.58 7.73
C ARG A 479 -17.38 5.07 8.58
N LEU A 480 -16.68 5.97 9.27
CA LEU A 480 -15.53 5.62 10.08
C LEU A 480 -15.98 5.16 11.47
N SER A 481 -15.48 4.02 11.91
CA SER A 481 -15.68 3.50 13.27
C SER A 481 -14.50 2.62 13.65
N TRP A 482 -14.28 2.46 14.96
CA TRP A 482 -13.12 1.77 15.52
C TRP A 482 -13.55 0.69 16.51
N THR A 483 -12.73 -0.35 16.65
CA THR A 483 -12.90 -1.39 17.66
C THR A 483 -11.56 -1.83 18.25
N ASN A 484 -11.54 -2.03 19.56
CA ASN A 484 -10.45 -2.72 20.26
C ASN A 484 -10.80 -4.17 20.62
N ALA A 485 -11.89 -4.71 20.07
CA ALA A 485 -12.25 -6.11 20.30
C ALA A 485 -11.15 -7.06 19.77
N PRO A 486 -11.02 -8.26 20.36
CA PRO A 486 -10.22 -9.35 19.80
C PRO A 486 -10.55 -9.61 18.33
N LEU A 487 -9.53 -9.94 17.54
CA LEU A 487 -9.67 -10.17 16.09
C LEU A 487 -10.28 -11.53 15.73
N VAL A 488 -10.38 -12.43 16.70
CA VAL A 488 -10.85 -13.82 16.59
C VAL A 488 -11.77 -14.17 17.74
#